data_AF-A0A171AA69-F1
#
_entry.id   AF-A0A171AA69-F1
#
_cell.length_a   1.000
_cell.length_b   1.000
_cell.length_c   1.000
_cell.angle_alpha   90.00
_cell.angle_beta   90.00
_cell.angle_gamma   90.00
#
_symmetry.space_group_name_H-M   'P 1'
#
loop_
_entity.id
_entity.type
_entity.pdbx_description
1 polymer ?
#
loop_
_entity_poly.entity_id
_entity_poly.type
_entity_poly.pdbx_seq_one_letter_code
_entity_poly.pdbx_strand_id
1 'polypeptide(L)'
;VAFAPDIKQMHVINHLKGEVDASHSRMVIAESARITRGPIQSICELINNISCFDAVIFPGGFGVAKNLSDYAIKGADCTVIPEVVKVIEEFHKAKKPQGFYAFLQFLQLK
;
A
#
# COMPACT_ATOMS: atom_id res chain seq x y z
N VAL A 1 -11.19 9.65 1.54
CA VAL A 1 -11.44 8.22 1.85
C VAL A 1 -10.10 7.50 1.86
N ALA A 2 -9.93 6.47 2.67
CA ALA A 2 -8.68 5.70 2.75
C ALA A 2 -8.91 4.25 2.37
N PHE A 3 -7.88 3.63 1.81
CA PHE A 3 -7.93 2.28 1.28
C PHE A 3 -6.68 1.51 1.67
N ALA A 4 -6.81 0.20 1.86
CA ALA A 4 -5.70 -0.70 2.10
C ALA A 4 -6.01 -2.10 1.53
N PRO A 5 -4.99 -2.88 1.16
CA PRO A 5 -5.19 -4.27 0.77
C PRO A 5 -5.59 -5.11 1.98
N ASP A 6 -6.50 -6.07 1.77
CA ASP A 6 -6.92 -7.03 2.78
C ASP A 6 -5.99 -8.25 2.78
N ILE A 7 -4.73 -8.01 3.18
CA ILE A 7 -3.67 -9.00 3.23
C ILE A 7 -2.97 -8.98 4.58
N LYS A 8 -2.25 -10.06 4.91
CA LYS A 8 -1.35 -10.07 6.06
C LYS A 8 -0.12 -9.20 5.80
N GLN A 9 0.39 -8.53 6.84
CA GLN A 9 1.70 -7.90 6.79
C GLN A 9 2.79 -8.96 6.60
N MET A 10 3.81 -8.66 5.78
CA MET A 10 4.98 -9.54 5.62
C MET A 10 5.73 -9.75 6.94
N HIS A 11 5.89 -8.67 7.72
CA HIS A 11 6.52 -8.71 9.03
C HIS A 11 5.80 -7.75 9.99
N VAL A 12 5.52 -8.22 11.20
CA VAL A 12 5.21 -7.34 12.34
C VAL A 12 6.53 -6.93 12.96
N ILE A 13 6.73 -5.63 13.19
CA ILE A 13 7.97 -5.10 13.74
C ILE A 13 7.70 -4.57 15.15
N ASN A 14 8.48 -5.04 16.12
CA ASN A 14 8.62 -4.37 17.39
C ASN A 14 9.49 -3.13 17.19
N HIS A 15 8.85 -1.98 17.01
CA HIS A 15 9.55 -0.74 16.70
C HIS A 15 10.40 -0.21 17.88
N LEU A 16 10.19 -0.67 19.12
CA LEU A 16 11.06 -0.32 20.26
C LEU A 16 12.42 -1.02 20.16
N LYS A 17 12.44 -2.28 19.69
CA LYS A 17 13.66 -3.09 19.56
C LYS A 17 14.26 -3.07 18.16
N GLY A 18 13.47 -2.69 17.15
CA GLY A 18 13.87 -2.78 15.73
C GLY A 18 13.83 -4.20 15.17
N GLU A 19 13.19 -5.14 15.87
CA GLU A 19 13.22 -6.57 15.55
C GLU A 19 11.88 -7.05 14.96
N VAL A 20 11.93 -8.13 14.17
CA VAL A 20 10.73 -8.82 13.72
C VAL A 20 10.09 -9.54 14.90
N ASP A 21 8.82 -9.28 15.13
CA ASP A 21 8.00 -10.01 16.08
C ASP A 21 7.26 -11.15 15.36
N ALA A 22 7.88 -12.33 15.34
CA ALA A 22 7.33 -13.51 14.71
C ALA A 22 6.15 -14.15 15.47
N SER A 23 5.85 -13.70 16.70
CA SER A 23 4.74 -14.23 17.49
C SER A 23 3.38 -13.66 17.09
N HIS A 24 3.36 -12.62 16.27
CA HIS A 24 2.14 -11.94 15.84
C HIS A 24 1.97 -11.94 14.33
N SER A 25 0.72 -12.05 13.88
CA SER A 25 0.30 -11.83 12.50
C SER A 25 -0.76 -10.74 12.49
N ARG A 26 -0.61 -9.73 11.64
CA ARG A 26 -1.52 -8.58 11.57
C ARG A 26 -1.98 -8.32 10.15
N MET A 27 -3.22 -7.86 10.00
CA MET A 27 -3.81 -7.51 8.71
C MET A 27 -3.49 -6.06 8.34
N VAL A 28 -3.07 -5.82 7.11
CA VAL A 28 -2.73 -4.47 6.63
C VAL A 28 -3.92 -3.52 6.78
N ILE A 29 -5.12 -3.93 6.38
CA ILE A 29 -6.32 -3.09 6.47
C ILE A 29 -6.72 -2.78 7.92
N ALA A 30 -6.68 -3.78 8.81
CA ALA A 30 -7.02 -3.60 10.23
C ALA A 30 -6.04 -2.65 10.94
N GLU A 31 -4.75 -2.77 10.65
CA GLU A 31 -3.74 -1.88 11.23
C GLU A 31 -3.80 -0.47 10.61
N SER A 32 -4.09 -0.37 9.30
CA SER A 32 -4.28 0.92 8.61
C SER A 32 -5.50 1.67 9.14
N ALA A 33 -6.55 0.97 9.59
CA ALA A 33 -7.72 1.58 10.24
C ALA A 33 -7.35 2.38 11.50
N ARG A 34 -6.21 2.08 12.14
CA ARG A 34 -5.73 2.88 13.29
C ARG A 34 -5.34 4.30 12.86
N ILE A 35 -4.76 4.48 11.68
CA ILE A 35 -4.37 5.79 11.13
C ILE A 35 -5.62 6.62 10.83
N THR A 36 -6.64 5.98 10.25
CA THR A 36 -7.87 6.66 9.82
C THR A 36 -8.91 6.78 10.92
N ARG A 37 -8.64 6.20 12.11
CA ARG A 37 -9.56 6.13 13.26
C ARG A 37 -10.84 5.36 12.96
N GLY A 38 -10.74 4.29 12.16
CA GLY A 38 -11.83 3.37 11.83
C GLY A 38 -12.18 3.35 10.34
N PRO A 39 -12.60 4.48 9.72
CA PRO A 39 -13.02 4.50 8.32
C PRO A 39 -11.90 4.14 7.34
N ILE A 40 -11.95 2.93 6.79
CA ILE A 40 -11.06 2.46 5.72
C ILE A 40 -11.79 1.40 4.90
N GLN A 41 -11.51 1.32 3.60
CA GLN A 41 -12.10 0.34 2.69
C GLN A 41 -11.02 -0.54 2.06
N SER A 42 -11.43 -1.66 1.48
CA SER A 42 -10.53 -2.49 0.67
C SER A 42 -10.06 -1.71 -0.55
N ILE A 43 -8.81 -1.90 -0.97
CA ILE A 43 -8.29 -1.33 -2.22
C ILE A 43 -9.10 -1.77 -3.45
N CYS A 44 -9.77 -2.93 -3.39
CA CYS A 44 -10.68 -3.37 -4.45
C CYS A 44 -11.88 -2.43 -4.62
N GLU A 45 -12.38 -1.82 -3.53
CA GLU A 45 -13.44 -0.82 -3.60
C GLU A 45 -12.99 0.45 -4.32
N LEU A 46 -11.72 0.85 -4.14
CA LEU A 46 -11.14 1.95 -4.91
C LEU A 46 -11.12 1.60 -6.40
N ILE A 47 -10.62 0.41 -6.77
CA ILE A 47 -10.53 -0.04 -8.17
C ILE A 47 -11.90 -0.03 -8.85
N ASN A 48 -12.94 -0.50 -8.15
CA ASN A 48 -14.31 -0.55 -8.69
C ASN A 48 -14.96 0.84 -8.84
N ASN A 49 -14.43 1.86 -8.15
CA ASN A 49 -15.05 3.19 -8.07
C ASN A 49 -14.08 4.34 -8.39
N ILE A 50 -13.04 4.09 -9.20
CA ILE A 50 -12.01 5.11 -9.53
C ILE A 50 -12.61 6.40 -10.11
N SER A 51 -13.72 6.31 -10.83
CA SER A 51 -14.42 7.48 -11.38
C SER A 51 -14.84 8.48 -10.30
N CYS A 52 -15.12 8.03 -9.08
CA CYS A 52 -15.57 8.84 -7.94
C CYS A 52 -14.47 9.66 -7.25
N PHE A 53 -13.21 9.52 -7.66
CA PHE A 53 -12.07 10.19 -7.02
C PHE A 53 -11.29 11.03 -8.02
N ASP A 54 -10.88 12.25 -7.67
CA ASP A 54 -10.14 13.11 -8.59
C ASP A 54 -8.63 12.84 -8.62
N ALA A 55 -8.08 12.26 -7.54
CA ALA A 55 -6.65 11.98 -7.39
C ALA A 55 -6.42 10.83 -6.40
N VAL A 56 -5.21 10.26 -6.42
CA VAL A 56 -4.76 9.25 -5.45
C VAL A 56 -3.42 9.66 -4.84
N ILE A 57 -3.26 9.41 -3.53
CA ILE A 57 -2.01 9.62 -2.81
C ILE A 57 -1.62 8.31 -2.15
N PHE A 58 -0.38 7.90 -2.35
CA PHE A 58 0.26 6.80 -1.65
C PHE A 58 1.18 7.38 -0.56
N PRO A 59 0.86 7.19 0.74
CA PRO A 59 1.76 7.53 1.83
C PRO A 59 2.93 6.55 1.91
N GLY A 60 4.11 7.05 2.25
CA GLY A 60 5.32 6.24 2.35
C GLY A 60 5.40 5.33 3.58
N GLY A 61 6.62 4.90 3.91
CA GLY A 61 6.92 3.97 4.99
C GLY A 61 7.32 2.60 4.46
N PHE A 62 8.03 1.81 5.29
CA PHE A 62 8.65 0.56 4.82
C PHE A 62 7.64 -0.56 4.54
N GLY A 63 6.39 -0.40 4.98
CA GLY A 63 5.27 -1.27 4.59
C GLY A 63 5.00 -1.28 3.09
N VAL A 64 5.38 -0.23 2.35
CA VAL A 64 5.28 -0.20 0.88
C VAL A 64 6.20 -1.24 0.26
N ALA A 65 7.46 -1.28 0.69
CA ALA A 65 8.46 -2.23 0.21
C ALA A 65 8.20 -3.69 0.64
N LYS A 66 7.32 -3.90 1.63
CA LYS A 66 7.04 -5.20 2.24
C LYS A 66 5.66 -5.76 1.92
N ASN A 67 4.65 -4.91 1.78
CA ASN A 67 3.25 -5.34 1.69
C ASN A 67 2.59 -4.91 0.38
N LEU A 68 2.98 -3.75 -0.17
CA LEU A 68 2.52 -3.32 -1.50
C LEU A 68 3.42 -3.84 -2.63
N SER A 69 4.58 -4.38 -2.26
CA SER A 69 5.56 -5.02 -3.12
C SER A 69 6.38 -6.00 -2.28
N ASP A 70 7.25 -6.77 -2.92
CA ASP A 70 8.27 -7.60 -2.27
C ASP A 70 9.68 -7.01 -2.38
N TYR A 71 9.80 -5.69 -2.58
CA TYR A 71 11.06 -4.96 -2.72
C TYR A 71 12.03 -5.19 -1.56
N ALA A 72 11.53 -5.28 -0.33
CA ALA A 72 12.37 -5.54 0.84
C ALA A 72 13.12 -6.87 0.77
N ILE A 73 12.68 -7.81 -0.07
CA ILE A 73 13.30 -9.12 -0.26
C ILE A 73 13.99 -9.21 -1.63
N LYS A 74 13.39 -8.67 -2.70
CA LYS A 74 13.86 -8.83 -4.08
C LYS A 74 14.60 -7.62 -4.68
N GLY A 75 14.63 -6.48 -3.98
CA GLY A 75 15.28 -5.26 -4.48
C GLY A 75 14.76 -4.83 -5.86
N ALA A 76 15.66 -4.63 -6.82
CA ALA A 76 15.30 -4.16 -8.16
C ALA A 76 14.40 -5.14 -8.95
N ASP A 77 14.40 -6.42 -8.61
CA ASP A 77 13.59 -7.48 -9.23
C ASP A 77 12.24 -7.68 -8.53
N CYS A 78 11.82 -6.70 -7.72
CA CYS A 78 10.55 -6.78 -7.03
C CYS A 78 9.35 -6.78 -7.97
N THR A 79 8.26 -7.32 -7.46
CA THR A 79 6.91 -7.16 -8.02
C THR A 79 6.06 -6.33 -7.07
N VAL A 80 5.21 -5.50 -7.64
CA VAL A 80 4.16 -4.75 -6.95
C VAL A 80 2.89 -5.61 -6.93
N ILE A 81 2.10 -5.55 -5.87
CA ILE A 81 0.85 -6.32 -5.81
C ILE A 81 -0.12 -5.85 -6.92
N PRO A 82 -0.90 -6.77 -7.54
CA PRO A 82 -1.73 -6.45 -8.71
C PRO A 82 -2.71 -5.30 -8.48
N GLU A 83 -3.27 -5.19 -7.28
CA GLU A 83 -4.24 -4.16 -6.93
C GLU A 83 -3.63 -2.76 -6.97
N VAL A 84 -2.39 -2.60 -6.49
CA VAL A 84 -1.69 -1.31 -6.50
C VAL A 84 -1.32 -0.93 -7.94
N VAL A 85 -0.83 -1.88 -8.74
CA VAL A 85 -0.58 -1.66 -10.18
C VAL A 85 -1.85 -1.20 -10.87
N LYS A 86 -2.97 -1.88 -10.61
CA LYS A 86 -4.26 -1.53 -11.21
C LYS A 86 -4.70 -0.12 -10.84
N VAL A 87 -4.57 0.29 -9.57
CA VAL A 87 -4.89 1.67 -9.15
C VAL A 87 -4.01 2.67 -9.90
N ILE A 88 -2.69 2.46 -9.95
CA ILE A 88 -1.74 3.37 -10.62
C ILE A 88 -2.09 3.50 -12.11
N GLU A 89 -2.29 2.39 -12.81
CA GLU A 89 -2.63 2.37 -14.22
C GLU A 89 -3.96 3.07 -14.52
N GLU A 90 -5.02 2.78 -13.76
CA GLU A 90 -6.35 3.31 -14.03
C GLU A 90 -6.45 4.80 -13.71
N PHE A 91 -5.81 5.28 -12.62
CA PHE A 91 -5.68 6.73 -12.38
C PHE A 91 -4.86 7.42 -13.48
N HIS A 92 -3.81 6.77 -14.00
CA HIS A 92 -3.02 7.29 -15.11
C HIS A 92 -3.83 7.40 -16.41
N LYS A 93 -4.53 6.31 -16.79
CA LYS A 93 -5.42 6.27 -17.97
C LYS A 93 -6.50 7.34 -17.89
N ALA A 94 -7.06 7.56 -16.70
CA ALA A 94 -8.04 8.61 -16.44
C ALA A 94 -7.46 10.03 -16.38
N LYS A 95 -6.13 10.19 -16.54
CA LYS A 95 -5.39 11.46 -16.42
C LYS A 95 -5.61 12.15 -15.06
N LYS A 96 -5.77 11.36 -14.01
CA LYS A 96 -5.98 11.83 -12.64
C LYS A 96 -4.65 11.94 -11.91
N PRO A 97 -4.39 13.02 -11.14
CA PRO A 97 -3.14 13.21 -10.42
C PRO A 97 -2.82 12.05 -9.45
N GLN A 98 -1.53 11.73 -9.35
CA GLN A 98 -1.02 10.69 -8.46
C GLN A 98 0.14 11.24 -7.62
N GLY A 99 0.01 11.17 -6.30
CA GLY A 99 1.05 11.56 -5.36
C GLY A 99 1.75 10.34 -4.76
N PHE A 100 3.08 10.33 -4.78
CA PHE A 100 3.91 9.28 -4.17
C PHE A 100 4.89 9.93 -3.20
N TYR A 101 4.93 9.47 -1.95
CA TYR A 101 5.80 10.04 -0.93
C TYR A 101 6.85 9.05 -0.39
N ALA A 102 8.05 9.56 -0.09
CA ALA A 102 9.19 8.80 0.42
C ALA A 102 9.51 7.55 -0.44
N PHE A 103 9.46 6.36 0.16
CA PHE A 103 9.89 5.07 -0.43
C PHE A 103 9.05 4.58 -1.62
N LEU A 104 8.09 5.38 -2.13
CA LEU A 104 7.15 4.98 -3.18
C LEU A 104 7.59 5.31 -4.60
N GLN A 105 8.67 6.06 -4.80
CA GLN A 105 9.09 6.50 -6.14
C GLN A 105 9.40 5.33 -7.09
N PHE A 106 9.80 4.16 -6.57
CA PHE A 106 10.06 2.99 -7.41
C PHE A 106 8.80 2.38 -8.03
N LEU A 107 7.60 2.64 -7.47
CA LEU A 107 6.34 2.16 -8.05
C LEU A 107 6.01 2.80 -9.41
N GLN A 108 6.60 3.95 -9.74
CA GLN A 108 6.39 4.60 -11.04
C GLN A 108 7.26 3.99 -12.16
N LEU A 109 8.23 3.15 -11.80
CA LEU A 109 9.25 2.61 -12.72
C LEU A 109 8.98 1.14 -13.10
N LYS A 110 7.86 0.58 -12.63
CA LYS A 110 7.45 -0.82 -12.84
C LYS A 110 6.03 -0.83 -13.37
#